data_AF-A0A259ET56-F1
#
_entry.id   AF-A0A259ET56-F1
#
_cell.length_a   1.000
_cell.length_b   1.000
_cell.length_c   1.000
_cell.angle_alpha   90.00
_cell.angle_beta   90.00
_cell.angle_gamma   90.00
#
_symmetry.space_group_name_H-M   'P 1'
#
loop_
_entity.id
_entity.type
_entity.pdbx_description
1 polymer ?
#
loop_
_entity_poly.entity_id
_entity_poly.type
_entity_poly.pdbx_seq_one_letter_code
_entity_poly.pdbx_strand_id
1 'polypeptide(L)'
;IGNVATYHAWFPFVNTQDGKALRAIKPLHLAQDDPAQIFDHGWAWLGKIEKLRALHLLPERVLFPVQGPAEQQGERFDTFQEITHKLADEGVVVVASTQVNKIVEFATIQ
;
A
#
# COMPACT_ATOMS: atom_id res chain seq x y z
N ILE A 1 -7.05 10.39 3.17
CA ILE A 1 -5.96 10.70 4.13
C ILE A 1 -5.16 11.86 3.57
N GLY A 2 -4.75 12.79 4.43
CA GLY A 2 -4.00 13.99 4.05
C GLY A 2 -4.76 15.28 4.31
N ASN A 3 -4.33 16.35 3.64
CA ASN A 3 -4.87 17.69 3.76
C ASN A 3 -5.24 18.21 2.37
N VAL A 4 -6.49 18.68 2.22
CA VAL A 4 -7.04 19.14 0.93
C VAL A 4 -6.24 20.30 0.35
N ALA A 5 -5.65 21.17 1.18
CA ALA A 5 -4.90 22.34 0.73
C ALA A 5 -3.46 22.01 0.25
N THR A 6 -2.91 20.84 0.59
CA THR A 6 -1.52 20.50 0.26
C THR A 6 -1.42 19.20 -0.54
N TYR A 7 -1.72 18.08 0.09
CA TYR A 7 -1.70 16.78 -0.56
C TYR A 7 -2.61 15.80 0.17
N HIS A 8 -3.35 15.01 -0.61
CA HIS A 8 -4.17 13.92 -0.09
C HIS A 8 -4.16 12.74 -1.05
N ALA A 9 -4.34 11.55 -0.48
CA ALA A 9 -4.60 10.34 -1.23
C ALA A 9 -5.84 9.63 -0.67
N TRP A 10 -6.60 9.03 -1.55
CA TRP A 10 -7.79 8.27 -1.19
C TRP A 10 -7.43 6.84 -0.79
N PHE A 11 -7.84 6.45 0.41
CA PHE A 11 -7.74 5.08 0.91
C PHE A 11 -9.16 4.55 1.12
N PRO A 12 -9.49 3.35 0.61
CA PRO A 12 -10.84 2.79 0.71
C PRO A 12 -11.24 2.48 2.15
N PHE A 13 -10.28 2.10 3.00
CA PHE A 13 -10.54 1.80 4.40
C PHE A 13 -9.61 2.62 5.28
N VAL A 14 -10.20 3.41 6.17
CA VAL A 14 -9.50 4.24 7.12
C VAL A 14 -10.17 4.07 8.46
N ASN A 15 -9.39 3.73 9.48
CA ASN A 15 -9.85 3.81 10.86
C ASN A 15 -9.48 5.19 11.42
N THR A 16 -10.48 5.88 11.94
CA THR A 16 -10.33 7.22 12.54
C THR A 16 -10.72 7.18 14.02
N GLN A 17 -9.96 7.92 14.83
CA GLN A 17 -10.26 8.21 16.22
C GLN A 17 -10.04 9.71 16.46
N ASP A 18 -11.01 10.38 17.07
CA ASP A 18 -10.98 11.83 17.34
C ASP A 18 -10.61 12.67 16.11
N GLY A 19 -11.10 12.27 14.93
CA GLY A 19 -10.83 12.95 13.66
C GLY A 19 -9.43 12.69 13.06
N LYS A 20 -8.58 11.91 13.72
CA LYS A 20 -7.26 11.51 13.21
C LYS A 20 -7.30 10.12 12.62
N ALA A 21 -6.69 9.94 11.45
CA ALA A 21 -6.52 8.62 10.85
C ALA A 21 -5.40 7.86 11.57
N LEU A 22 -5.74 6.73 12.20
CA LEU A 22 -4.77 5.88 12.89
C LEU A 22 -4.23 4.78 11.98
N ARG A 23 -5.12 4.21 11.15
CA ARG A 23 -4.78 3.12 10.23
C ARG A 23 -5.42 3.29 8.88
N ALA A 24 -4.76 2.80 7.84
CA ALA A 24 -5.30 2.78 6.49
C ALA A 24 -5.00 1.48 5.77
N ILE A 25 -5.95 1.03 4.95
CA ILE A 25 -5.76 -0.12 4.07
C ILE A 25 -6.01 0.33 2.63
N LYS A 26 -5.06 0.02 1.74
CA LYS A 26 -5.22 0.19 0.29
C LYS A 26 -4.81 -1.08 -0.45
N PRO A 27 -5.77 -1.86 -0.96
CA PRO A 27 -5.47 -2.98 -1.84
C PRO A 27 -4.82 -2.50 -3.14
N LEU A 28 -3.78 -3.21 -3.59
CA LEU A 28 -3.11 -2.98 -4.87
C LEU A 28 -3.18 -4.24 -5.74
N HIS A 29 -3.51 -4.04 -7.02
CA HIS A 29 -3.44 -5.08 -8.03
C HIS A 29 -2.17 -4.87 -8.87
N LEU A 30 -1.16 -5.69 -8.58
CA LEU A 30 0.19 -5.65 -9.16
C LEU A 30 0.46 -6.91 -10.01
N ALA A 31 -0.57 -7.45 -10.66
CA ALA A 31 -0.51 -8.62 -11.53
C ALA A 31 -0.82 -8.26 -12.99
N GLN A 32 -0.42 -7.06 -13.41
CA GLN A 32 -0.64 -6.59 -14.79
C GLN A 32 0.13 -7.47 -15.78
N ASP A 33 -0.34 -7.56 -17.03
CA ASP A 33 0.28 -8.42 -18.05
C ASP A 33 1.66 -7.92 -18.52
N ASP A 34 1.94 -6.63 -18.30
CA ASP A 34 3.18 -5.95 -18.64
C ASP A 34 3.94 -5.55 -17.36
N PRO A 35 5.23 -5.92 -17.21
CA PRO A 35 6.07 -5.46 -16.09
C PRO A 35 6.06 -3.95 -15.90
N ALA A 36 6.05 -3.15 -16.98
CA ALA A 36 6.05 -1.69 -16.88
C ALA A 36 4.79 -1.18 -16.16
N GLN A 37 3.63 -1.80 -16.42
CA GLN A 37 2.37 -1.43 -15.75
C GLN A 37 2.36 -1.82 -14.27
N ILE A 38 3.01 -2.93 -13.90
CA ILE A 38 3.23 -3.31 -12.49
C ILE A 38 4.05 -2.22 -11.80
N PHE A 39 5.15 -1.80 -12.43
CA PHE A 39 6.03 -0.77 -11.92
C PHE A 39 5.31 0.57 -11.77
N ASP A 40 4.62 1.05 -12.81
CA ASP A 40 3.89 2.32 -12.80
C ASP A 40 2.84 2.38 -11.68
N HIS A 41 2.06 1.31 -11.52
CA HIS A 41 1.02 1.25 -10.50
C HIS A 41 1.60 1.26 -9.09
N GLY A 42 2.68 0.51 -8.85
CA GLY A 42 3.31 0.47 -7.55
C GLY A 42 4.09 1.75 -7.24
N TRP A 43 4.80 2.32 -8.22
CA TRP A 43 5.55 3.57 -8.08
C TRP A 43 4.63 4.76 -7.80
N ALA A 44 3.47 4.82 -8.46
CA ALA A 44 2.46 5.83 -8.18
C ALA A 44 1.96 5.78 -6.72
N TRP A 45 1.97 4.60 -6.08
CA TRP A 45 1.64 4.45 -4.67
C TRP A 45 2.83 4.68 -3.74
N LEU A 46 4.04 4.29 -4.12
CA LEU A 46 5.26 4.61 -3.40
C LEU A 46 5.41 6.14 -3.23
N GLY A 47 5.31 6.89 -4.32
CA GLY A 47 5.40 8.36 -4.27
C GLY A 47 4.29 9.02 -3.43
N LYS A 48 3.09 8.42 -3.36
CA LYS A 48 2.01 8.87 -2.45
C LYS A 48 2.40 8.67 -0.99
N ILE A 49 2.97 7.52 -0.66
CA ILE A 49 3.41 7.19 0.70
C ILE A 49 4.53 8.12 1.13
N GLU A 50 5.58 8.25 0.30
CA GLU A 50 6.70 9.16 0.55
C GLU A 50 6.20 10.60 0.76
N LYS A 51 5.31 11.10 -0.11
CA LYS A 51 4.79 12.46 -0.02
C LYS A 51 3.95 12.68 1.24
N LEU A 52 3.06 11.75 1.58
CA LEU A 52 2.26 11.83 2.81
C LEU A 52 3.15 11.77 4.06
N ARG A 53 4.18 10.91 4.06
CA ARG A 53 5.14 10.77 5.16
C ARG A 53 5.95 12.05 5.36
N ALA A 54 6.50 12.60 4.28
CA ALA A 54 7.27 13.84 4.31
C ALA A 54 6.47 15.05 4.82
N LEU A 55 5.14 15.04 4.67
CA LEU A 55 4.24 16.07 5.18
C LEU A 55 3.67 15.77 6.57
N HIS A 56 4.09 14.67 7.22
CA HIS A 56 3.51 14.17 8.49
C HIS A 56 1.99 13.94 8.41
N LEU A 57 1.51 13.54 7.23
CA LEU A 57 0.09 13.28 6.93
C LEU A 57 -0.24 11.79 6.84
N LEU A 58 0.76 10.92 6.82
CA LEU A 58 0.58 9.47 6.78
C LEU A 58 0.18 8.95 8.17
N PRO A 59 -0.85 8.09 8.29
CA PRO A 59 -1.17 7.41 9.53
C PRO A 59 0.00 6.55 9.99
N GLU A 60 0.05 6.29 11.29
CA GLU A 60 1.10 5.46 11.90
C GLU A 60 1.13 4.05 11.29
N ARG A 61 -0.04 3.48 10.95
CA ARG A 61 -0.12 2.13 10.37
C ARG A 61 -0.79 2.16 9.00
N VAL A 62 -0.09 1.67 8.00
CA VAL A 62 -0.63 1.49 6.64
C VAL A 62 -0.40 0.05 6.19
N LEU A 63 -1.43 -0.55 5.60
CA LEU A 63 -1.39 -1.90 5.05
C LEU A 63 -1.77 -1.89 3.57
N PHE A 64 -0.94 -2.49 2.74
CA PHE A 64 -1.26 -2.81 1.35
C PHE A 64 -1.43 -4.33 1.17
N PRO A 65 -2.66 -4.83 1.05
CA PRO A 65 -2.94 -6.14 0.49
C PRO A 65 -2.60 -6.13 -1.00
N VAL A 66 -1.67 -6.99 -1.44
CA VAL A 66 -1.19 -7.02 -2.82
C VAL A 66 -1.57 -8.33 -3.50
N GLN A 67 -2.07 -8.23 -4.73
CA GLN A 67 -2.16 -9.35 -5.65
C GLN A 67 -1.04 -9.21 -6.68
N GLY A 68 -0.10 -10.16 -6.68
CA GLY A 68 0.98 -10.24 -7.68
C GLY A 68 0.65 -11.21 -8.82
N PRO A 69 1.58 -11.36 -9.79
CA PRO A 69 1.46 -12.33 -10.87
C PRO A 69 1.28 -13.77 -10.35
N ALA A 70 0.71 -14.65 -11.18
CA ALA A 70 0.48 -16.04 -10.79
C ALA A 70 1.79 -16.85 -10.77
N GLU A 71 2.68 -16.53 -11.69
CA GLU A 71 4.04 -17.05 -11.77
C GLU A 71 4.91 -16.58 -10.60
N GLN A 72 5.91 -17.40 -10.25
CA GLN A 72 6.86 -17.14 -9.15
C GLN A 72 8.27 -16.85 -9.67
N GLN A 73 8.40 -16.51 -10.96
CA GLN A 73 9.66 -16.21 -11.64
C GLN A 73 9.42 -15.37 -12.90
N GLY A 74 10.46 -14.68 -13.38
CA GLY A 74 10.42 -13.86 -14.58
C GLY A 74 10.12 -12.39 -14.30
N GLU A 75 10.22 -11.55 -15.34
CA GLU A 75 10.27 -10.09 -15.21
C GLU A 75 9.07 -9.48 -14.47
N ARG A 76 7.86 -10.02 -14.68
CA ARG A 76 6.65 -9.57 -13.96
C ARG A 76 6.77 -9.83 -12.46
N PHE A 77 7.21 -11.04 -12.10
CA PHE A 77 7.39 -11.43 -10.70
C PHE A 77 8.53 -10.65 -10.04
N ASP A 78 9.64 -10.45 -10.75
CA ASP A 78 10.78 -9.68 -10.25
C ASP A 78 10.39 -8.20 -10.01
N THR A 79 9.65 -7.60 -10.94
CA THR A 79 9.11 -6.24 -10.80
C THR A 79 8.13 -6.14 -9.63
N PHE A 80 7.26 -7.12 -9.46
CA PHE A 80 6.33 -7.20 -8.33
C PHE A 80 7.08 -7.30 -6.98
N GLN A 81 8.11 -8.13 -6.90
CA GLN A 81 8.93 -8.26 -5.70
C GLN A 81 9.69 -6.96 -5.39
N GLU A 82 10.30 -6.34 -6.39
CA GLU A 82 11.00 -5.07 -6.22
C GLU A 82 10.10 -4.01 -5.62
N ILE A 83 8.90 -3.81 -6.19
CA ILE A 83 8.02 -2.73 -5.75
C ILE A 83 7.40 -3.01 -4.38
N THR A 84 7.12 -4.27 -4.05
CA THR A 84 6.61 -4.65 -2.72
C THR A 84 7.67 -4.49 -1.63
N HIS A 85 8.95 -4.77 -1.93
CA HIS A 85 10.05 -4.47 -1.02
C HIS A 85 10.22 -2.96 -0.79
N LYS A 86 10.20 -2.14 -1.85
CA LYS A 86 10.29 -0.67 -1.70
C LYS A 86 9.17 -0.09 -0.84
N LEU A 87 7.94 -0.60 -1.01
CA LEU A 87 6.81 -0.20 -0.16
C LEU A 87 7.02 -0.60 1.30
N ALA A 88 7.57 -1.80 1.55
CA ALA A 88 7.90 -2.25 2.89
C ALA A 88 9.03 -1.42 3.54
N ASP A 89 10.04 -1.03 2.76
CA ASP A 89 11.13 -0.15 3.21
C ASP A 89 10.60 1.23 3.64
N GLU A 90 9.53 1.71 3.00
CA GLU A 90 8.78 2.91 3.42
C GLU A 90 7.87 2.68 4.63
N GLY A 91 8.01 1.55 5.35
CA GLY A 91 7.27 1.24 6.57
C GLY A 91 5.80 0.88 6.34
N VAL A 92 5.40 0.54 5.12
CA VAL A 92 4.07 0.00 4.82
C VAL A 92 4.07 -1.50 5.13
N VAL A 93 3.04 -1.97 5.82
CA VAL A 93 2.83 -3.42 5.96
C VAL A 93 2.35 -3.95 4.61
N VAL A 94 3.08 -4.88 4.00
CA VAL A 94 2.70 -5.50 2.73
C VAL A 94 2.37 -6.97 2.98
N VAL A 95 1.19 -7.40 2.55
CA VAL A 95 0.72 -8.80 2.68
C VAL A 95 0.07 -9.25 1.38
N ALA A 96 0.13 -10.55 1.08
CA ALA A 96 -0.66 -11.08 -0.04
C ALA A 96 -2.16 -10.87 0.22
N SER A 97 -2.92 -10.51 -0.81
CA SER A 97 -4.37 -10.28 -0.72
C SER A 97 -5.16 -11.50 -0.23
N THR A 98 -4.58 -12.69 -0.38
CA THR A 98 -5.11 -13.97 0.11
C THR A 98 -4.87 -14.22 1.61
N GLN A 99 -4.00 -13.45 2.27
CA GLN A 99 -3.74 -13.54 3.71
C GLN A 99 -4.81 -12.79 4.51
N VAL A 100 -6.08 -13.18 4.33
CA VAL A 100 -7.26 -12.52 4.93
C VAL A 100 -7.12 -12.37 6.45
N ASN A 101 -6.60 -13.39 7.14
CA ASN A 101 -6.38 -13.33 8.58
C ASN A 101 -5.48 -12.17 9.01
N LYS A 102 -4.39 -11.90 8.26
CA LYS A 102 -3.50 -10.77 8.55
C LYS A 102 -4.15 -9.41 8.26
N ILE A 103 -4.99 -9.34 7.23
CA ILE A 103 -5.74 -8.13 6.89
C ILE A 103 -6.74 -7.82 8.00
N VAL A 104 -7.47 -8.84 8.48
CA VAL A 104 -8.41 -8.71 9.60
C VAL A 104 -7.67 -8.33 10.87
N GLU A 105 -6.58 -9.01 11.21
CA GLU A 105 -5.76 -8.70 12.39
C GLU A 105 -5.28 -7.25 12.38
N PHE A 106 -4.80 -6.75 11.23
CA PHE A 106 -4.42 -5.35 11.07
C PHE A 106 -5.60 -4.38 11.28
N ALA A 107 -6.79 -4.75 10.78
CA ALA A 107 -7.99 -3.93 10.86
C ALA A 107 -8.60 -3.89 12.27
N THR A 108 -8.47 -4.96 13.05
CA THR A 108 -9.02 -5.05 14.39
C THR A 108 -8.19 -4.29 15.41
N ILE A 109 -8.85 -3.53 16.28
CA ILE A 109 -8.25 -2.87 17.44
C ILE A 109 -8.21 -3.90 18.58
N GLN A 110 -7.03 -4.08 19.20
CA GLN A 110 -6.95 -4.56 20.58
C GLN A 110 -6.91 -3.34 21.49
#